data_AF-A0A0D2K8D4-F1
#
_entry.id   AF-A0A0D2K8D4-F1
#
_cell.length_a   1.000
_cell.length_b   1.000
_cell.length_c   1.000
_cell.angle_alpha   90.00
_cell.angle_beta   90.00
_cell.angle_gamma   90.00
#
_symmetry.space_group_name_H-M   'P 1'
#
loop_
_entity.id
_entity.type
_entity.pdbx_description
1 polymer ?
#
loop_
_entity_poly.entity_id
_entity_poly.type
_entity_poly.pdbx_seq_one_letter_code
_entity_poly.pdbx_strand_id
1 'polypeptide(L)'
;MSYRGRSDFSEGVNSQGNYYQHRGEGAAPGGSYYYSNNNGSYYYQNPNGSTYHGLGEGRGGVYTAPGQTQGEYRAPSAPKSGK
;
A
#
# COMPACT_ATOMS: atom_id res chain seq x y z
N MET A 1 22.65 -8.44 9.68
CA MET A 1 21.20 -8.25 9.50
C MET A 1 20.48 -9.43 10.12
N SER A 2 19.66 -9.23 11.16
CA SER A 2 18.96 -10.31 11.87
C SER A 2 17.50 -10.37 11.39
N TYR A 3 17.17 -11.37 10.57
CA TYR A 3 15.78 -11.65 10.20
C TYR A 3 15.11 -12.43 11.33
N ARG A 4 14.30 -11.77 12.15
CA ARG A 4 13.37 -12.42 13.08
C ARG A 4 12.01 -12.49 12.40
N GLY A 5 11.76 -13.52 11.61
CA GLY A 5 10.46 -13.74 10.98
C GLY A 5 9.97 -15.15 11.21
N ARG A 6 8.83 -15.31 11.89
CA ARG A 6 7.94 -16.45 11.59
C ARG A 6 7.71 -16.43 10.08
N SER A 7 7.65 -17.58 9.43
CA SER A 7 7.61 -17.78 7.97
C SER A 7 6.76 -16.79 7.16
N ASP A 8 5.71 -16.25 7.77
CA ASP A 8 4.70 -15.39 7.14
C ASP A 8 4.87 -13.90 7.48
N PHE A 9 5.79 -13.53 8.35
CA PHE A 9 6.06 -12.15 8.76
C PHE A 9 7.52 -11.82 8.51
N SER A 10 7.78 -10.87 7.62
CA SER A 10 9.14 -10.43 7.30
C SER A 10 9.16 -8.93 7.06
N GLU A 11 10.20 -8.26 7.51
CA GLU A 11 10.38 -6.83 7.29
C GLU A 11 11.83 -6.50 6.97
N GLY A 12 12.05 -5.32 6.40
CA GLY A 12 13.39 -4.83 6.14
C GLY A 12 13.41 -3.43 5.56
N VAL A 13 14.62 -2.96 5.32
CA VAL A 13 14.91 -1.66 4.71
C VAL A 13 15.87 -1.89 3.56
N ASN A 14 15.58 -1.33 2.38
CA ASN A 14 16.49 -1.42 1.24
C ASN A 14 17.56 -0.31 1.27
N SER A 15 18.53 -0.38 0.36
CA SER A 15 19.66 0.57 0.30
C SER A 15 19.25 2.03 0.07
N GLN A 16 18.02 2.28 -0.37
CA GLN A 16 17.47 3.63 -0.59
C GLN A 16 16.74 4.17 0.66
N GLY A 17 16.69 3.39 1.74
CA GLY A 17 15.99 3.75 2.98
C GLY A 17 14.48 3.48 2.93
N ASN A 18 13.98 2.73 1.94
CA ASN A 18 12.57 2.37 1.89
C ASN A 18 12.30 1.16 2.78
N TYR A 19 11.24 1.22 3.57
CA TYR A 19 10.81 0.15 4.47
C TYR A 19 9.79 -0.76 3.80
N TYR A 20 9.90 -2.06 4.03
CA TYR A 20 8.93 -3.05 3.60
C TYR A 20 8.57 -4.00 4.73
N GLN A 21 7.32 -4.43 4.75
CA GLN A 21 6.80 -5.37 5.73
C GLN A 21 5.75 -6.27 5.10
N HIS A 22 6.06 -7.56 5.03
CA HIS A 22 5.08 -8.62 4.85
C HIS A 22 4.42 -8.92 6.20
N ARG A 23 3.09 -8.84 6.22
CA ARG A 23 2.26 -8.87 7.44
C ARG A 23 1.42 -10.14 7.54
N GLY A 24 1.75 -11.16 6.76
CA GLY A 24 1.06 -12.45 6.76
C GLY A 24 0.16 -12.65 5.55
N GLU A 25 -0.58 -13.75 5.58
CA GLU A 25 -1.48 -14.16 4.51
C GLU A 25 -2.65 -13.18 4.31
N GLY A 26 -3.36 -13.34 3.20
CA GLY A 26 -4.51 -12.53 2.81
C GLY A 26 -5.12 -13.02 1.50
N ALA A 27 -6.33 -12.54 1.20
CA ALA A 27 -7.02 -12.76 -0.07
C ALA A 27 -6.33 -12.07 -1.25
N ALA A 28 -5.42 -11.11 -0.98
CA ALA A 28 -4.62 -10.47 -2.00
C ALA A 28 -3.48 -11.41 -2.48
N PRO A 29 -3.07 -11.33 -3.76
CA PRO A 29 -1.87 -12.03 -4.23
C PRO A 29 -0.65 -11.58 -3.42
N GLY A 30 0.05 -12.52 -2.78
CA GLY A 30 1.19 -12.19 -1.92
C GLY A 30 0.81 -11.68 -0.52
N GLY A 31 -0.46 -11.85 -0.10
CA GLY A 31 -0.90 -11.61 1.26
C GLY A 31 -1.05 -10.14 1.65
N SER A 32 -0.71 -9.85 2.90
CA SER A 32 -0.80 -8.52 3.50
C SER A 32 0.57 -7.86 3.47
N TYR A 33 0.64 -6.62 2.99
CA TYR A 33 1.91 -5.97 2.74
C TYR A 33 1.88 -4.47 3.04
N TYR A 34 2.98 -3.94 3.54
CA TYR A 34 3.20 -2.51 3.71
C TYR A 34 4.54 -2.12 3.13
N TYR A 35 4.58 -0.98 2.44
CA TYR A 35 5.78 -0.40 1.88
C TYR A 35 5.78 1.10 2.11
N SER A 36 6.90 1.65 2.57
CA SER A 36 7.08 3.06 2.80
C SER A 36 8.34 3.51 2.06
N ASN A 37 8.19 4.58 1.27
CA ASN A 37 9.30 5.23 0.61
C ASN A 37 9.88 6.29 1.53
N ASN A 38 11.19 6.52 1.41
CA ASN A 38 11.89 7.57 2.15
C ASN A 38 11.33 8.99 1.86
N ASN A 39 10.69 9.18 0.70
CA ASN A 39 10.00 10.43 0.35
C ASN A 39 8.63 10.62 1.06
N GLY A 40 8.24 9.70 1.95
CA GLY A 40 6.99 9.72 2.71
C GLY A 40 5.80 9.07 2.02
N SER A 41 5.87 8.80 0.71
CA SER A 41 4.81 8.03 0.03
C SER A 41 4.81 6.58 0.49
N TYR A 42 3.64 5.95 0.57
CA TYR A 42 3.52 4.58 1.07
C TYR A 42 2.45 3.80 0.31
N TYR A 43 2.57 2.48 0.36
CA TYR A 43 1.62 1.52 -0.18
C TYR A 43 1.21 0.54 0.92
N TYR A 44 -0.09 0.25 0.96
CA TYR A 44 -0.68 -0.70 1.88
C TYR A 44 -1.53 -1.69 1.09
N GLN A 45 -1.28 -2.98 1.26
CA GLN A 45 -2.14 -4.07 0.80
C GLN A 45 -2.74 -4.76 2.02
N ASN A 46 -4.05 -4.66 2.13
CA ASN A 46 -4.80 -5.23 3.23
C ASN A 46 -5.08 -6.72 2.98
N PRO A 47 -5.25 -7.52 4.06
CA PRO A 47 -5.57 -8.94 3.93
C PRO A 47 -6.85 -9.21 3.13
N ASN A 48 -7.80 -8.27 3.10
CA ASN A 48 -9.04 -8.42 2.33
C ASN A 48 -8.86 -8.15 0.83
N GLY A 49 -7.66 -7.79 0.35
CA GLY A 49 -7.39 -7.45 -1.04
C GLY A 49 -7.54 -5.97 -1.39
N SER A 50 -7.95 -5.11 -0.45
CA SER A 50 -7.98 -3.67 -0.69
C SER A 50 -6.59 -3.07 -0.61
N THR A 51 -6.37 -1.97 -1.32
CA THR A 51 -5.08 -1.26 -1.29
C THR A 51 -5.23 0.22 -0.98
N TYR A 52 -4.15 0.81 -0.48
CA TYR A 52 -4.04 2.24 -0.27
C TYR A 52 -2.68 2.75 -0.72
N HIS A 53 -2.66 3.78 -1.57
CA HIS A 53 -1.46 4.48 -2.01
C HIS A 53 -1.46 5.90 -1.44
N GLY A 54 -0.63 6.14 -0.42
CA GLY A 54 -0.43 7.47 0.15
C GLY A 54 0.65 8.25 -0.61
N LEU A 55 0.40 9.52 -0.91
CA LEU A 55 1.33 10.39 -1.65
C LEU A 55 2.37 11.10 -0.76
N GLY A 56 2.36 10.81 0.55
CA GLY A 56 3.17 11.50 1.56
C GLY A 56 2.33 12.33 2.52
N GLU A 57 2.96 12.83 3.58
CA GLU A 57 2.30 13.63 4.62
C GLU A 57 1.50 14.79 4.02
N GLY A 58 0.22 14.86 4.39
CA GLY A 58 -0.68 15.94 3.98
C GLY A 58 -1.15 15.92 2.52
N ARG A 59 -0.69 14.98 1.69
CA ARG A 59 -0.99 14.97 0.24
C ARG A 59 -2.17 14.06 -0.16
N GLY A 60 -2.81 13.42 0.81
CA GLY A 60 -3.88 12.46 0.59
C GLY A 60 -3.38 11.14 -0.02
N GLY A 61 -4.31 10.35 -0.54
CA GLY A 61 -3.98 9.05 -1.13
C GLY A 61 -5.15 8.44 -1.90
N VAL A 62 -4.87 7.31 -2.56
CA VAL A 62 -5.82 6.57 -3.38
C VAL A 62 -6.15 5.27 -2.67
N TYR A 63 -7.44 5.05 -2.40
CA TYR A 63 -7.95 3.76 -1.92
C TYR A 63 -8.48 2.94 -3.10
N THR A 64 -8.20 1.65 -3.11
CA THR A 64 -8.76 0.70 -4.07
C THR A 64 -9.46 -0.42 -3.33
N ALA A 65 -10.75 -0.61 -3.64
CA ALA A 65 -11.57 -1.66 -3.06
C ALA A 65 -11.07 -3.05 -3.50
N PRO A 66 -11.32 -4.10 -2.70
CA PRO A 66 -10.91 -5.45 -3.06
C PRO A 66 -11.63 -5.92 -4.33
N GLY A 67 -10.91 -6.62 -5.22
CA GLY A 67 -11.46 -7.12 -6.49
C GLY A 67 -11.52 -6.09 -7.62
N GLN A 68 -10.98 -4.87 -7.42
CA GLN A 68 -10.77 -3.91 -8.50
C GLN A 68 -9.32 -4.01 -9.00
N THR A 69 -9.12 -4.38 -10.27
CA THR A 69 -7.79 -4.35 -10.90
C THR A 69 -7.36 -2.90 -11.13
N GLN A 70 -6.09 -2.61 -10.84
CA GLN A 70 -5.41 -1.31 -10.98
C GLN A 70 -5.28 -0.91 -12.46
N GLY A 71 -6.41 -0.68 -13.11
CA GLY A 71 -6.54 -0.31 -14.53
C GLY A 71 -7.86 0.38 -14.83
N GLU A 72 -8.84 0.30 -13.91
CA GLU A 72 -10.13 1.00 -14.02
C GLU A 72 -10.31 2.01 -12.89
N TYR A 73 -9.26 2.78 -12.57
CA TYR A 73 -9.47 4.03 -11.84
C TYR A 73 -9.98 5.08 -12.83
N ARG A 74 -11.30 5.11 -13.03
CA ARG A 74 -11.96 6.39 -13.35
C ARG A 74 -11.72 7.25 -12.12
N ALA A 75 -10.80 8.22 -12.23
CA ALA A 75 -10.61 9.24 -11.20
C ALA A 75 -12.00 9.68 -10.69
N PRO A 76 -12.22 9.83 -9.38
CA PRO A 76 -13.44 10.46 -8.92
C PRO A 76 -13.53 11.79 -9.68
N SER A 77 -14.60 11.96 -10.46
CA SER A 77 -14.88 13.22 -11.14
C SER A 77 -14.63 14.31 -10.12
N ALA A 78 -13.69 15.21 -10.41
CA ALA A 78 -13.43 16.38 -9.58
C ALA A 78 -14.78 16.96 -9.15
N PRO A 79 -14.95 17.40 -7.88
CA PRO A 79 -16.20 18.03 -7.48
C PRO A 79 -16.50 19.11 -8.51
N LYS A 80 -17.61 18.95 -9.23
CA LYS A 80 -18.07 19.97 -10.17
C LYS A 80 -18.19 21.24 -9.35
N SER A 81 -17.34 22.22 -9.65
CA SER A 81 -17.50 23.58 -9.17
C SER A 81 -18.90 24.03 -9.56
N GLY A 82 -19.80 24.00 -8.58
CA GLY A 82 -21.16 24.50 -8.70
C GLY A 82 -21.12 26.01 -8.59
N LYS A 83 -21.75 26.66 -9.56
CA LYS A 83 -21.93 28.11 -9.70
C LYS A 83 -22.64 28.74 -8.51
#